data_AF-A0A8J4FNN8-F1
#
_entry.id   AF-A0A8J4FNN8-F1
#
_cell.length_a   1.000
_cell.length_b   1.000
_cell.length_c   1.000
_cell.angle_alpha   90.00
_cell.angle_beta   90.00
_cell.angle_gamma   90.00
#
_symmetry.space_group_name_H-M   'P 1'
#
loop_
_entity.id
_entity.type
_entity.pdbx_description
1 polymer ?
#
loop_
_entity_poly.entity_id
_entity_poly.type
_entity_poly.pdbx_seq_one_letter_code
_entity_poly.pdbx_strand_id
1 'polypeptide(L)'
;MRRDVRLASCNAIAAVSMVQEGRDAVRSSGGLRPLVMLLAEGSRSTVAAAAAAALMNCSACDTCKEAIADCRGVPMLLGLIREAVARCNSAGGGAYGSGDAARNGGSATQDLHTPGGCKAAVYAAGALMNMGGVITVQELLMAAGAVQVLEAVIRVAGPGDVVATRANFMLSWLAVASSAAAGTLDRRSEKSDSVISPSATPRSVASTRPSGQQSLRQGGSINSQQQPQPQPSVPTPALGQPQLSSQHRITSQSMVKPESSGAGAGKPAVVAGHA
;
A
#
# COMPACT_ATOMS: atom_id res chain seq x y z
N MET A 1 -19.77 -12.68 -15.54
CA MET A 1 -19.48 -13.33 -14.23
C MET A 1 -20.44 -12.78 -13.18
N ARG A 2 -21.20 -13.63 -12.46
CA ARG A 2 -22.23 -13.18 -11.50
C ARG A 2 -21.57 -12.39 -10.36
N ARG A 3 -22.14 -11.23 -9.97
CA ARG A 3 -21.63 -10.34 -8.92
C ARG A 3 -21.32 -11.10 -7.62
N ASP A 4 -22.15 -12.08 -7.29
CA ASP A 4 -22.02 -12.90 -6.08
C ASP A 4 -20.72 -13.70 -6.06
N VAL A 5 -20.29 -14.23 -7.21
CA VAL A 5 -19.03 -14.97 -7.32
C VAL A 5 -17.85 -14.03 -7.09
N ARG A 6 -17.84 -12.84 -7.69
CA ARG A 6 -16.75 -11.86 -7.49
C ARG A 6 -16.65 -11.43 -6.03
N LEU A 7 -17.79 -11.16 -5.39
CA LEU A 7 -17.84 -10.78 -3.98
C LEU A 7 -17.31 -11.91 -3.08
N ALA A 8 -17.79 -13.14 -3.28
CA ALA A 8 -17.32 -14.31 -2.52
C ALA A 8 -15.82 -14.55 -2.70
N SER A 9 -15.32 -14.45 -3.94
CA SER A 9 -13.89 -14.57 -4.24
C SER A 9 -13.07 -13.50 -3.52
N CYS A 10 -13.49 -12.23 -3.57
CA CYS A 10 -12.76 -11.14 -2.89
C CYS A 10 -12.74 -11.35 -1.37
N ASN A 11 -13.85 -11.78 -0.78
CA ASN A 11 -13.92 -12.08 0.66
C ASN A 11 -13.00 -13.24 1.05
N ALA A 12 -12.96 -14.31 0.25
CA ALA A 12 -12.04 -15.42 0.47
C ALA A 12 -10.58 -14.98 0.36
N ILE A 13 -10.26 -14.15 -0.65
CA ILE A 13 -8.91 -13.59 -0.81
C ILE A 13 -8.53 -12.69 0.37
N ALA A 14 -9.46 -11.86 0.86
CA ALA A 14 -9.23 -11.02 2.03
C ALA A 14 -8.92 -11.87 3.27
N ALA A 15 -9.64 -12.98 3.47
CA ALA A 15 -9.42 -13.89 4.59
C ALA A 15 -8.05 -14.58 4.53
N VAL A 16 -7.66 -15.12 3.37
CA VAL A 16 -6.33 -15.77 3.26
C VAL A 16 -5.19 -14.75 3.37
N SER A 17 -5.40 -13.50 2.98
CA SER A 17 -4.38 -12.44 3.05
C SER A 17 -4.08 -11.92 4.46
N MET A 18 -4.76 -12.43 5.49
CA MET A 18 -4.48 -12.05 6.89
C MET A 18 -3.13 -12.56 7.39
N VAL A 19 -2.57 -13.60 6.74
CA VAL A 19 -1.27 -14.21 7.07
C VAL A 19 -0.26 -14.02 5.94
N GLN A 20 1.03 -14.14 6.23
CA GLN A 20 2.11 -13.85 5.28
C GLN A 20 2.06 -14.76 4.06
N GLU A 21 1.88 -16.05 4.27
CA GLU A 21 1.81 -17.08 3.22
C GLU A 21 0.68 -16.80 2.24
N GLY A 22 -0.47 -16.34 2.75
CA GLY A 22 -1.61 -15.99 1.90
C GLY A 22 -1.38 -14.72 1.08
N ARG A 23 -0.72 -13.70 1.65
CA ARG A 23 -0.32 -12.51 0.89
C ARG A 23 0.62 -12.87 -0.24
N ASP A 24 1.61 -13.71 0.04
CA ASP A 24 2.56 -14.18 -0.97
C ASP A 24 1.90 -15.04 -2.05
N ALA A 25 0.94 -15.89 -1.70
CA ALA A 25 0.17 -16.66 -2.67
C ALA A 25 -0.67 -15.76 -3.60
N VAL A 26 -1.33 -14.73 -3.05
CA VAL A 26 -2.11 -13.76 -3.83
C VAL A 26 -1.20 -12.97 -4.78
N ARG A 27 -0.04 -12.51 -4.30
CA ARG A 27 0.95 -11.81 -5.13
C ARG A 27 1.50 -12.72 -6.24
N SER A 28 1.95 -13.91 -5.89
CA SER A 28 2.65 -14.83 -6.81
C SER A 28 1.73 -15.43 -7.87
N SER A 29 0.43 -15.53 -7.58
CA SER A 29 -0.60 -15.92 -8.55
C SER A 29 -1.05 -14.78 -9.49
N GLY A 30 -0.51 -13.57 -9.32
CA GLY A 30 -0.94 -12.40 -10.09
C GLY A 30 -2.30 -11.83 -9.64
N GLY A 31 -2.81 -12.24 -8.48
CA GLY A 31 -4.13 -11.87 -7.98
C GLY A 31 -4.31 -10.39 -7.64
N LEU A 32 -3.22 -9.64 -7.43
CA LEU A 32 -3.27 -8.22 -7.08
C LEU A 32 -3.89 -7.36 -8.20
N ARG A 33 -3.55 -7.62 -9.47
CA ARG A 33 -4.07 -6.81 -10.59
C ARG A 33 -5.59 -6.96 -10.78
N PRO A 34 -6.17 -8.17 -10.77
CA PRO A 34 -7.63 -8.34 -10.72
C PRO A 34 -8.29 -7.60 -9.56
N LEU A 35 -7.73 -7.66 -8.35
CA LEU A 35 -8.26 -6.91 -7.20
C LEU A 35 -8.26 -5.40 -7.45
N VAL A 36 -7.17 -4.85 -8.01
CA VAL A 36 -7.10 -3.42 -8.36
C VAL A 36 -8.15 -3.04 -9.41
N MET A 37 -8.35 -3.87 -10.45
CA MET A 37 -9.38 -3.60 -11.46
C MET A 37 -10.79 -3.57 -10.88
N LEU A 38 -11.08 -4.39 -9.86
CA LEU A 38 -12.40 -4.42 -9.22
C LEU A 38 -12.70 -3.14 -8.41
N LEU A 39 -11.69 -2.34 -8.06
CA LEU A 39 -11.89 -1.04 -7.42
C LEU A 39 -12.63 -0.05 -8.34
N ALA A 40 -12.54 -0.22 -9.66
CA ALA A 40 -13.23 0.62 -10.64
C ALA A 40 -14.76 0.51 -10.57
N GLU A 41 -15.31 -0.48 -9.85
CA GLU A 41 -16.75 -0.53 -9.56
C GLU A 41 -17.21 0.57 -8.58
N GLY A 42 -16.28 1.33 -8.00
CA GLY A 42 -16.56 2.52 -7.21
C GLY A 42 -16.92 2.27 -5.75
N SER A 43 -16.94 3.35 -4.97
CA SER A 43 -17.05 3.34 -3.50
C SER A 43 -18.39 2.82 -2.95
N ARG A 44 -19.41 2.69 -3.80
CA ARG A 44 -20.70 2.07 -3.47
C ARG A 44 -20.72 0.56 -3.69
N SER A 45 -19.77 0.00 -4.44
CA SER A 45 -19.75 -1.43 -4.73
C SER A 45 -19.26 -2.23 -3.53
N THR A 46 -20.04 -3.25 -3.16
CA THR A 46 -19.63 -4.26 -2.17
C THR A 46 -18.44 -5.07 -2.65
N VAL A 47 -18.30 -5.26 -3.98
CA VAL A 47 -17.14 -5.95 -4.58
C VAL A 47 -15.90 -5.09 -4.47
N ALA A 48 -16.00 -3.78 -4.79
CA ALA A 48 -14.88 -2.85 -4.61
C ALA A 48 -14.45 -2.76 -3.14
N ALA A 49 -15.40 -2.74 -2.20
CA ALA A 49 -15.09 -2.77 -0.78
C ALA A 49 -14.34 -4.04 -0.35
N ALA A 50 -14.78 -5.22 -0.82
CA ALA A 50 -14.12 -6.49 -0.53
C ALA A 50 -12.73 -6.58 -1.18
N ALA A 51 -12.58 -6.07 -2.41
CA ALA A 51 -11.28 -6.01 -3.09
C ALA A 51 -10.32 -5.05 -2.37
N ALA A 52 -10.80 -3.89 -1.93
CA ALA A 52 -10.02 -2.96 -1.12
C ALA A 52 -9.60 -3.58 0.23
N ALA A 53 -10.47 -4.37 0.86
CA ALA A 53 -10.12 -5.10 2.09
C ALA A 53 -8.99 -6.12 1.84
N ALA A 54 -9.08 -6.88 0.75
CA ALA A 54 -8.01 -7.80 0.36
C ALA A 54 -6.68 -7.06 0.11
N LEU A 55 -6.71 -5.95 -0.62
CA LEU A 55 -5.52 -5.13 -0.89
C LEU A 55 -4.95 -4.49 0.38
N MET A 56 -5.80 -4.05 1.32
CA MET A 56 -5.37 -3.58 2.63
C MET A 56 -4.60 -4.67 3.38
N ASN A 57 -5.11 -5.89 3.40
CA ASN A 57 -4.43 -7.01 4.04
C ASN A 57 -3.10 -7.32 3.33
N CYS A 58 -3.09 -7.40 2.00
CA CYS A 58 -1.86 -7.61 1.21
C CYS A 58 -0.81 -6.54 1.48
N SER A 59 -1.20 -5.26 1.57
CA SER A 59 -0.28 -4.12 1.78
C SER A 59 0.45 -4.13 3.13
N ALA A 60 0.10 -5.04 4.06
CA ALA A 60 0.87 -5.25 5.28
C ALA A 60 2.23 -5.94 5.04
N CYS A 61 2.48 -6.47 3.84
CA CYS A 61 3.76 -7.08 3.43
C CYS A 61 4.50 -6.19 2.44
N ASP A 62 5.80 -5.97 2.64
CA ASP A 62 6.61 -5.06 1.82
C ASP A 62 6.63 -5.43 0.33
N THR A 63 6.78 -6.71 -0.01
CA THR A 63 6.77 -7.17 -1.42
C THR A 63 5.42 -6.95 -2.10
N CYS A 64 4.34 -6.90 -1.33
CA CYS A 64 3.01 -6.60 -1.86
C CYS A 64 2.80 -5.09 -2.06
N LYS A 65 3.42 -4.22 -1.26
CA LYS A 65 3.26 -2.76 -1.38
C LYS A 65 3.72 -2.28 -2.76
N GLU A 66 4.92 -2.68 -3.17
CA GLU A 66 5.47 -2.34 -4.49
C GLU A 66 4.63 -2.95 -5.62
N ALA A 67 4.26 -4.23 -5.49
CA ALA A 67 3.44 -4.90 -6.51
C ALA A 67 2.05 -4.26 -6.67
N ILE A 68 1.44 -3.76 -5.59
CA ILE A 68 0.17 -3.00 -5.65
C ILE A 68 0.39 -1.67 -6.39
N ALA A 69 1.49 -0.97 -6.14
CA ALA A 69 1.84 0.27 -6.84
C ALA A 69 2.05 0.03 -8.35
N ASP A 70 2.77 -1.02 -8.71
CA ASP A 70 2.97 -1.46 -10.10
C ASP A 70 1.66 -1.87 -10.78
N CYS A 71 0.70 -2.35 -10.00
CA CYS A 71 -0.66 -2.62 -10.44
C CYS A 71 -1.50 -1.35 -10.70
N ARG A 72 -0.94 -0.15 -10.54
CA ARG A 72 -1.66 1.13 -10.52
C ARG A 72 -2.72 1.18 -9.41
N GLY A 73 -2.47 0.50 -8.30
CA GLY A 73 -3.39 0.43 -7.16
C GLY A 73 -3.55 1.77 -6.43
N VAL A 74 -2.47 2.55 -6.30
CA VAL A 74 -2.47 3.83 -5.57
C VAL A 74 -3.55 4.81 -6.04
N PRO A 75 -3.63 5.18 -7.34
CA PRO A 75 -4.68 6.09 -7.80
C PRO A 75 -6.10 5.50 -7.68
N MET A 76 -6.24 4.17 -7.77
CA MET A 76 -7.54 3.51 -7.64
C MET A 76 -8.05 3.52 -6.19
N LEU A 77 -7.16 3.25 -5.24
CA LEU A 77 -7.47 3.34 -3.80
C LEU A 77 -7.80 4.78 -3.42
N LEU A 78 -7.02 5.76 -3.91
CA LEU A 78 -7.32 7.18 -3.67
C LEU A 78 -8.67 7.59 -4.31
N GLY A 79 -9.00 7.05 -5.48
CA GLY A 79 -10.28 7.27 -6.15
C GLY A 79 -11.48 6.88 -5.29
N LEU A 80 -11.42 5.75 -4.59
CA LEU A 80 -12.49 5.32 -3.67
C LEU A 80 -12.70 6.30 -2.51
N ILE A 81 -11.62 6.88 -1.99
CA ILE A 81 -11.69 7.91 -0.93
C ILE A 81 -12.31 9.19 -1.50
N ARG A 82 -11.85 9.63 -2.68
CA ARG A 82 -12.37 10.82 -3.37
C ARG A 82 -13.88 10.72 -3.62
N GLU A 83 -14.35 9.57 -4.11
CA GLU A 83 -15.77 9.33 -4.32
C GLU A 83 -16.58 9.32 -3.02
N ALA A 84 -16.03 8.74 -1.94
CA ALA A 84 -16.69 8.78 -0.63
C ALA A 84 -16.83 10.23 -0.11
N VAL A 85 -15.76 11.03 -0.19
CA VAL A 85 -15.81 12.46 0.18
C VAL A 85 -16.81 13.23 -0.68
N ALA A 86 -16.82 12.99 -2.00
CA ALA A 86 -17.79 13.63 -2.89
C ALA A 86 -19.25 13.30 -2.48
N ARG A 87 -19.50 12.06 -2.05
CA ARG A 87 -20.81 11.66 -1.55
C ARG A 87 -21.23 12.38 -0.27
N CYS A 88 -20.29 12.74 0.62
CA CYS A 88 -20.59 13.52 1.82
C CYS A 88 -21.05 14.95 1.51
N ASN A 89 -20.57 15.53 0.42
CA ASN A 89 -20.89 16.90 0.03
C ASN A 89 -22.18 17.02 -0.80
N SER A 90 -22.80 15.90 -1.19
CA SER A 90 -24.01 15.87 -2.03
C SER A 90 -25.26 16.47 -1.35
N ALA A 91 -25.22 16.71 -0.05
CA ALA A 91 -26.28 17.41 0.69
C ALA A 91 -26.37 18.92 0.37
N GLY A 92 -25.47 19.48 -0.46
CA GLY A 92 -25.37 20.93 -0.72
C GLY A 92 -25.18 21.37 -2.17
N GLY A 93 -25.32 20.51 -3.19
CA GLY A 93 -25.13 20.95 -4.57
C GLY A 93 -25.56 19.92 -5.61
N GLY A 94 -26.56 20.29 -6.41
CA GLY A 94 -26.99 19.51 -7.56
C GLY A 94 -25.93 19.38 -8.65
N ALA A 95 -26.23 18.49 -9.60
CA ALA A 95 -25.58 18.29 -10.89
C ALA A 95 -24.24 17.55 -10.90
N TYR A 96 -24.30 16.21 -10.84
CA TYR A 96 -23.72 15.37 -11.90
C TYR A 96 -24.67 14.21 -12.19
N GLY A 97 -25.51 14.39 -13.20
CA GLY A 97 -26.16 13.28 -13.88
C GLY A 97 -25.17 12.60 -14.82
N SER A 98 -25.11 11.28 -14.77
CA SER A 98 -24.98 10.47 -15.99
C SER A 98 -25.62 9.12 -15.69
N GLY A 99 -26.65 8.80 -16.48
CA GLY A 99 -27.63 7.79 -16.17
C GLY A 99 -27.10 6.37 -16.29
N ASP A 100 -27.44 5.58 -15.27
CA ASP A 100 -27.82 4.18 -15.43
C ASP A 100 -28.82 3.84 -14.31
N ALA A 101 -30.04 4.35 -14.49
CA ALA A 101 -31.18 4.04 -13.63
C ALA A 101 -31.93 2.83 -14.21
N ALA A 102 -31.48 1.62 -13.89
CA ALA A 102 -32.33 0.44 -14.01
C ALA A 102 -31.94 -0.69 -13.05
N ARG A 103 -32.73 -0.77 -11.96
CA ARG A 103 -33.19 -2.00 -11.27
C ARG A 103 -32.18 -2.80 -10.43
N ASN A 104 -32.22 -2.64 -9.11
CA ASN A 104 -32.96 -3.55 -8.21
C ASN A 104 -32.91 -2.99 -6.76
N GLY A 105 -34.01 -3.15 -6.01
CA GLY A 105 -34.37 -2.35 -4.84
C GLY A 105 -33.46 -2.44 -3.61
N GLY A 106 -33.36 -1.29 -2.92
CA GLY A 106 -32.66 -1.14 -1.65
C GLY A 106 -32.09 0.27 -1.43
N SER A 107 -32.97 1.27 -1.24
CA SER A 107 -32.71 2.66 -0.85
C SER A 107 -31.91 3.55 -1.83
N ALA A 108 -32.64 4.47 -2.46
CA ALA A 108 -32.07 5.70 -2.99
C ALA A 108 -31.26 6.44 -1.90
N THR A 109 -30.16 7.08 -2.32
CA THR A 109 -29.47 8.18 -1.61
C THR A 109 -29.29 7.97 -0.09
N GLN A 110 -28.51 6.96 0.30
CA GLN A 110 -27.79 7.10 1.58
C GLN A 110 -26.70 8.15 1.35
N ASP A 111 -27.02 9.40 1.66
CA ASP A 111 -26.04 10.47 1.79
C ASP A 111 -25.07 10.02 2.87
N LEU A 112 -23.84 9.77 2.44
CA LEU A 112 -22.80 9.31 3.33
C LEU A 112 -22.47 10.48 4.27
N HIS A 113 -22.74 10.38 5.57
CA HIS A 113 -22.52 11.51 6.47
C HIS A 113 -21.02 11.84 6.64
N THR A 114 -20.17 10.81 6.74
CA THR A 114 -18.72 10.97 6.87
C THR A 114 -17.99 9.92 6.01
N PRO A 115 -16.75 10.19 5.55
CA PRO A 115 -15.99 9.24 4.74
C PRO A 115 -15.82 7.87 5.41
N GLY A 116 -15.69 7.83 6.74
CA GLY A 116 -15.59 6.62 7.55
C GLY A 116 -16.81 5.69 7.48
N GLY A 117 -17.99 6.19 7.12
CA GLY A 117 -19.17 5.34 6.88
C GLY A 117 -19.05 4.49 5.59
N CYS A 118 -18.09 4.80 4.71
CA CYS A 118 -17.89 4.05 3.47
C CYS A 118 -16.81 2.97 3.66
N LYS A 119 -17.24 1.70 3.71
CA LYS A 119 -16.32 0.54 3.80
C LYS A 119 -15.19 0.57 2.77
N ALA A 120 -15.50 0.87 1.51
CA ALA A 120 -14.48 0.94 0.45
C ALA A 120 -13.40 1.99 0.74
N ALA A 121 -13.78 3.20 1.17
CA ALA A 121 -12.87 4.26 1.56
C ALA A 121 -12.07 3.93 2.83
N VAL A 122 -12.71 3.29 3.83
CA VAL A 122 -12.01 2.80 5.04
C VAL A 122 -10.90 1.84 4.65
N TYR A 123 -11.20 0.80 3.87
CA TYR A 123 -10.18 -0.16 3.45
C TYR A 123 -9.12 0.47 2.54
N ALA A 124 -9.52 1.34 1.61
CA ALA A 124 -8.59 2.03 0.73
C ALA A 124 -7.61 2.93 1.51
N ALA A 125 -8.09 3.69 2.49
CA ALA A 125 -7.25 4.51 3.36
C ALA A 125 -6.30 3.65 4.20
N GLY A 126 -6.75 2.47 4.64
CA GLY A 126 -5.90 1.52 5.34
C GLY A 126 -4.78 0.97 4.46
N ALA A 127 -5.11 0.59 3.23
CA ALA A 127 -4.13 0.11 2.26
C ALA A 127 -3.07 1.18 1.95
N LEU A 128 -3.50 2.42 1.66
CA LEU A 128 -2.59 3.54 1.41
C LEU A 128 -1.69 3.83 2.61
N MET A 129 -2.24 3.84 3.83
CA MET A 129 -1.48 4.05 5.06
C MET A 129 -0.39 2.99 5.27
N ASN A 130 -0.71 1.70 5.03
CA ASN A 130 0.28 0.61 5.12
C ASN A 130 1.43 0.77 4.11
N MET A 131 1.13 1.33 2.94
CA MET A 131 2.12 1.60 1.89
C MET A 131 2.97 2.86 2.16
N GLY A 132 2.61 3.63 3.20
CA GLY A 132 3.49 4.42 4.07
C GLY A 132 4.93 4.67 3.60
N GLY A 133 5.77 3.72 3.97
CA GLY A 133 7.22 3.81 3.82
C GLY A 133 7.75 3.67 2.39
N VAL A 134 6.89 3.49 1.38
CA VAL A 134 7.33 3.30 -0.01
C VAL A 134 7.35 4.65 -0.73
N ILE A 135 8.56 5.13 -1.07
CA ILE A 135 8.76 6.46 -1.71
C ILE A 135 7.97 6.57 -3.02
N THR A 136 8.01 5.54 -3.87
CA THR A 136 7.27 5.54 -5.14
C THR A 136 5.76 5.65 -4.93
N VAL A 137 5.22 5.12 -3.83
CA VAL A 137 3.80 5.28 -3.48
C VAL A 137 3.50 6.72 -3.08
N GLN A 138 4.37 7.37 -2.32
CA GLN A 138 4.22 8.77 -1.95
C GLN A 138 4.24 9.68 -3.19
N GLU A 139 5.16 9.43 -4.13
CA GLU A 139 5.21 10.16 -5.41
C GLU A 139 3.94 9.96 -6.24
N LEU A 140 3.45 8.72 -6.32
CA LEU A 140 2.18 8.41 -7.01
C LEU A 140 0.98 9.08 -6.33
N LEU A 141 0.96 9.18 -5.01
CA LEU A 141 -0.07 9.92 -4.26
C LEU A 141 -0.03 11.41 -4.58
N MET A 142 1.16 12.02 -4.60
CA MET A 142 1.33 13.42 -4.97
C MET A 142 0.85 13.68 -6.40
N ALA A 143 1.28 12.85 -7.36
CA ALA A 143 0.86 12.94 -8.76
C ALA A 143 -0.66 12.76 -8.95
N ALA A 144 -1.30 11.97 -8.08
CA ALA A 144 -2.75 11.75 -8.11
C ALA A 144 -3.57 12.82 -7.37
N GLY A 145 -2.93 13.88 -6.84
CA GLY A 145 -3.61 14.95 -6.09
C GLY A 145 -4.12 14.51 -4.72
N ALA A 146 -3.36 13.64 -4.02
CA ALA A 146 -3.78 13.09 -2.74
C ALA A 146 -3.98 14.17 -1.67
N VAL A 147 -3.12 15.20 -1.61
CA VAL A 147 -3.20 16.25 -0.58
C VAL A 147 -4.59 16.89 -0.56
N GLN A 148 -5.12 17.28 -1.72
CA GLN A 148 -6.46 17.91 -1.80
C GLN A 148 -7.58 16.96 -1.37
N VAL A 149 -7.46 15.67 -1.72
CA VAL A 149 -8.44 14.65 -1.34
C VAL A 149 -8.41 14.42 0.18
N LEU A 150 -7.22 14.31 0.76
CA LEU A 150 -7.04 14.05 2.19
C LEU A 150 -7.46 15.26 3.04
N GLU A 151 -7.13 16.48 2.64
CA GLU A 151 -7.64 17.69 3.30
C GLU A 151 -9.17 17.77 3.22
N ALA A 152 -9.76 17.35 2.09
CA ALA A 152 -11.20 17.28 1.95
C ALA A 152 -11.83 16.23 2.87
N VAL A 153 -11.18 15.08 3.11
CA VAL A 153 -11.59 14.12 4.14
C VAL A 153 -11.66 14.81 5.50
N ILE A 154 -10.60 15.52 5.92
CA ILE A 154 -10.55 16.16 7.24
C ILE A 154 -11.70 17.16 7.42
N ARG A 155 -12.06 17.90 6.37
CA ARG A 155 -13.13 18.91 6.42
C ARG A 155 -14.53 18.32 6.65
N VAL A 156 -14.80 17.12 6.12
CA VAL A 156 -16.14 16.49 6.16
C VAL A 156 -16.22 15.36 7.19
N ALA A 157 -15.15 15.10 7.92
CA ALA A 157 -15.07 14.02 8.89
C ALA A 157 -15.81 14.36 10.18
N GLY A 158 -16.52 13.38 10.74
CA GLY A 158 -17.08 13.47 12.08
C GLY A 158 -16.08 13.02 13.16
N PRO A 159 -16.41 13.21 14.45
CA PRO A 159 -15.61 12.69 15.56
C PRO A 159 -15.38 11.18 15.44
N GLY A 160 -14.12 10.75 15.58
CA GLY A 160 -13.75 9.33 15.50
C GLY A 160 -13.68 8.74 14.09
N ASP A 161 -13.76 9.55 13.03
CA ASP A 161 -13.65 9.06 11.66
C ASP A 161 -12.27 8.45 11.37
N VAL A 162 -12.25 7.14 11.13
CA VAL A 162 -11.02 6.37 10.90
C VAL A 162 -10.30 6.79 9.61
N VAL A 163 -11.04 7.22 8.58
CA VAL A 163 -10.46 7.69 7.32
C VAL A 163 -9.73 9.01 7.57
N ALA A 164 -10.30 9.90 8.38
CA ALA A 164 -9.66 11.16 8.77
C ALA A 164 -8.39 10.94 9.60
N THR A 165 -8.43 10.03 10.58
CA THR A 165 -7.23 9.66 11.35
C THR A 165 -6.10 9.23 10.43
N ARG A 166 -6.39 8.31 9.48
CA ARG A 166 -5.40 7.86 8.49
C ARG A 166 -4.98 8.99 7.57
N ALA A 167 -5.90 9.84 7.13
CA ALA A 167 -5.59 10.99 6.28
C ALA A 167 -4.60 11.96 6.94
N ASN A 168 -4.69 12.21 8.25
CA ASN A 168 -3.74 13.05 8.97
C ASN A 168 -2.31 12.49 8.96
N PHE A 169 -2.13 11.21 9.30
CA PHE A 169 -0.83 10.55 9.12
C PHE A 169 -0.39 10.62 7.67
N MET A 170 -1.36 10.44 6.77
CA MET A 170 -1.16 10.55 5.35
C MET A 170 -0.97 12.00 4.82
N LEU A 171 -0.94 13.01 5.67
CA LEU A 171 -0.52 14.36 5.28
C LEU A 171 0.88 14.63 5.85
N SER A 172 1.17 14.12 7.05
CA SER A 172 2.47 14.26 7.70
C SER A 172 3.63 13.71 6.87
N TRP A 173 3.52 12.47 6.37
CA TRP A 173 4.53 11.88 5.47
C TRP A 173 4.74 12.66 4.15
N LEU A 174 3.68 13.15 3.48
CA LEU A 174 3.77 13.90 2.21
C LEU A 174 4.36 15.30 2.42
N ALA A 175 4.10 15.93 3.56
CA ALA A 175 4.70 17.22 3.90
C ALA A 175 6.24 17.11 4.02
N VAL A 176 6.73 16.03 4.64
CA VAL A 176 8.17 15.75 4.76
C VAL A 176 8.79 15.43 3.39
N ALA A 177 8.10 14.68 2.54
CA ALA A 177 8.58 14.39 1.18
C ALA A 177 8.73 15.68 0.34
N SER A 178 7.82 16.63 0.49
CA SER A 178 7.87 17.93 -0.21
C SER A 178 9.05 18.80 0.24
N SER A 179 9.36 18.81 1.54
CA SER A 179 10.49 19.62 2.06
C SER A 179 11.86 19.05 1.68
N ALA A 180 12.00 17.73 1.59
CA ALA A 180 13.22 17.08 1.09
C ALA A 180 13.48 17.41 -0.40
N ALA A 181 12.43 17.49 -1.21
CA ALA A 181 12.52 17.89 -2.62
C ALA A 181 12.87 19.39 -2.79
N ALA A 182 12.38 20.26 -1.90
CA ALA A 182 12.69 21.69 -1.95
C ALA A 182 14.15 22.00 -1.56
N GLY A 183 14.71 21.32 -0.56
CA GLY A 183 16.08 21.54 -0.09
C GLY A 183 17.18 21.13 -1.09
N THR A 184 16.86 20.27 -2.07
CA THR A 184 17.81 19.88 -3.13
C THR A 184 17.89 20.88 -4.28
N LEU A 185 16.83 21.66 -4.53
CA LEU A 185 16.83 22.75 -5.51
C LEU A 185 17.61 23.97 -5.01
N ASP A 186 17.50 24.28 -3.72
CA ASP A 186 18.17 25.42 -3.09
C ASP A 186 19.71 25.31 -3.15
N ARG A 187 20.26 24.10 -2.86
CA ARG A 187 21.71 23.83 -2.95
C ARG A 187 22.30 23.90 -4.35
N ARG A 188 21.49 23.86 -5.40
CA ARG A 188 21.99 23.97 -6.79
C ARG A 188 22.14 25.42 -7.24
N SER A 189 21.49 26.37 -6.54
CA SER A 189 21.59 27.79 -6.84
C SER A 189 22.84 28.46 -6.25
N GLU A 190 23.39 27.94 -5.15
CA GLU A 190 24.54 28.55 -4.47
C GLU A 190 25.92 28.25 -5.12
N LYS A 191 25.99 27.42 -6.17
CA LYS A 191 27.26 27.03 -6.79
C LYS A 191 27.62 27.78 -8.08
N SER A 192 26.87 28.84 -8.42
CA SER A 192 26.96 29.48 -9.75
C SER A 192 27.37 30.95 -9.74
N ASP A 193 27.93 31.51 -8.67
CA ASP A 193 28.45 32.89 -8.69
C ASP A 193 29.78 33.01 -7.92
N SER A 194 30.90 32.73 -8.61
CA SER A 194 32.21 33.31 -8.26
C SER A 194 33.12 33.38 -9.48
N VAL A 195 32.86 34.35 -10.35
CA VAL A 195 33.83 34.84 -11.34
C VAL A 195 34.32 36.21 -10.85
N ILE A 196 35.58 36.29 -10.40
CA ILE A 196 36.28 37.56 -10.17
C ILE A 196 37.56 37.55 -10.99
N SER A 197 37.69 38.51 -11.91
CA SER A 197 38.89 38.78 -12.73
C SER A 197 39.92 39.65 -11.99
N PRO A 198 41.22 39.66 -12.39
CA PRO A 198 42.29 40.32 -11.64
C PRO A 198 42.80 41.65 -12.27
N SER A 199 43.28 42.60 -11.45
CA SER A 199 44.25 43.62 -11.90
C SER A 199 45.15 44.19 -10.78
N ALA A 200 46.47 43.94 -10.92
CA ALA A 200 47.66 44.78 -10.65
C ALA A 200 47.81 45.68 -9.39
N THR A 201 48.65 45.22 -8.43
CA THR A 201 49.97 45.74 -7.89
C THR A 201 50.34 47.26 -7.84
N PRO A 202 51.44 47.70 -7.15
CA PRO A 202 52.11 47.26 -5.88
C PRO A 202 52.75 48.43 -5.02
N ARG A 203 53.34 48.11 -3.84
CA ARG A 203 54.53 48.70 -3.09
C ARG A 203 54.30 48.61 -1.56
N SER A 204 55.25 48.42 -0.63
CA SER A 204 56.71 48.61 -0.55
C SER A 204 57.28 47.97 0.75
N VAL A 205 58.54 47.47 0.71
CA VAL A 205 59.66 47.39 1.72
C VAL A 205 59.43 46.85 3.16
N ALA A 206 60.37 46.22 3.88
CA ALA A 206 61.66 45.55 3.66
C ALA A 206 62.14 44.93 5.01
N SER A 207 62.96 43.87 4.93
CA SER A 207 64.02 43.39 5.88
C SER A 207 63.58 42.91 7.28
N THR A 208 64.06 41.78 7.85
CA THR A 208 65.45 41.29 7.97
C THR A 208 65.49 39.74 8.19
N ARG A 209 66.56 39.08 7.73
CA ARG A 209 66.97 37.66 7.95
C ARG A 209 68.11 37.64 9.02
N PRO A 210 68.84 36.53 9.34
CA PRO A 210 68.60 35.07 9.27
C PRO A 210 69.05 34.30 10.56
N SER A 211 68.75 33.00 10.65
CA SER A 211 69.53 31.87 11.27
C SER A 211 68.57 30.67 11.38
N GLY A 212 68.87 29.39 11.17
CA GLY A 212 70.04 28.60 10.79
C GLY A 212 69.52 27.19 10.44
N GLN A 213 70.28 26.45 9.64
CA GLN A 213 69.96 25.11 9.10
C GLN A 213 70.14 23.99 10.12
N GLN A 214 69.36 22.90 9.98
CA GLN A 214 69.75 21.46 10.01
C GLN A 214 68.46 20.63 9.86
N SER A 215 68.17 20.02 8.69
CA SER A 215 68.64 18.73 8.12
C SER A 215 67.94 17.49 8.68
N LEU A 216 67.65 16.56 7.76
CA LEU A 216 67.20 15.15 7.89
C LEU A 216 65.69 14.87 7.69
N ARG A 217 65.35 14.42 6.47
CA ARG A 217 64.32 13.39 6.26
C ARG A 217 64.93 12.21 5.50
N GLN A 218 65.17 11.12 6.22
CA GLN A 218 65.22 9.76 5.70
C GLN A 218 63.80 9.20 5.59
N GLY A 219 63.63 8.25 4.66
CA GLY A 219 62.35 7.65 4.29
C GLY A 219 61.94 6.43 5.09
N GLY A 220 60.98 5.70 4.50
CA GLY A 220 60.56 4.37 4.94
C GLY A 220 59.05 4.14 4.84
N SER A 221 58.66 3.23 3.92
CA SER A 221 57.60 2.20 4.07
C SER A 221 56.14 2.66 4.25
N ILE A 222 55.06 2.02 3.76
CA ILE A 222 54.80 0.65 3.29
C ILE A 222 53.40 0.62 2.62
N ASN A 223 53.29 -0.02 1.44
CA ASN A 223 52.33 -1.05 0.97
C ASN A 223 50.86 -1.05 1.48
N SER A 224 49.80 -1.42 0.72
CA SER A 224 49.69 -2.23 -0.50
C SER A 224 48.30 -2.06 -1.15
N GLN A 225 48.26 -2.16 -2.49
CA GLN A 225 47.06 -2.38 -3.29
C GLN A 225 46.53 -3.81 -3.11
N GLN A 226 45.21 -3.99 -3.11
CA GLN A 226 44.57 -5.31 -3.09
C GLN A 226 43.77 -5.51 -4.39
N GLN A 227 44.25 -6.43 -5.23
CA GLN A 227 43.54 -6.99 -6.39
C GLN A 227 42.49 -8.02 -5.94
N PRO A 228 41.40 -8.26 -6.71
CA PRO A 228 40.40 -9.27 -6.38
C PRO A 228 40.86 -10.68 -6.80
N GLN A 229 40.75 -11.64 -5.90
CA GLN A 229 40.94 -13.08 -6.16
C GLN A 229 39.64 -13.75 -6.63
N PRO A 230 39.70 -14.78 -7.50
CA PRO A 230 38.52 -15.52 -8.00
C PRO A 230 37.97 -16.50 -6.95
N GLN A 231 36.64 -16.57 -6.84
CA GLN A 231 35.94 -17.43 -5.87
C GLN A 231 35.90 -18.92 -6.28
N PRO A 232 35.92 -19.85 -5.32
CA PRO A 232 35.76 -21.28 -5.58
C PRO A 232 34.29 -21.67 -5.81
N SER A 233 34.09 -22.52 -6.82
CA SER A 233 32.80 -23.04 -7.32
C SER A 233 32.04 -23.87 -6.28
N VAL A 234 30.78 -23.51 -6.04
CA VAL A 234 29.82 -24.30 -5.25
C VAL A 234 29.15 -25.35 -6.15
N PRO A 235 29.08 -26.64 -5.77
CA PRO A 235 28.43 -27.66 -6.59
C PRO A 235 26.90 -27.54 -6.54
N THR A 236 26.29 -27.60 -7.72
CA THR A 236 24.86 -27.59 -7.99
C THR A 236 24.18 -28.87 -7.46
N PRO A 237 23.06 -28.80 -6.71
CA PRO A 237 22.26 -30.00 -6.44
C PRO A 237 21.47 -30.37 -7.69
N ALA A 238 21.64 -31.62 -8.13
CA ALA A 238 20.94 -32.21 -9.27
C ALA A 238 19.42 -32.26 -9.03
N LEU A 239 18.66 -31.76 -10.01
CA LEU A 239 17.22 -31.97 -10.14
C LEU A 239 16.94 -33.47 -10.31
N GLY A 240 16.57 -34.13 -9.22
CA GLY A 240 15.95 -35.44 -9.24
C GLY A 240 14.56 -35.34 -9.84
N GLN A 241 14.33 -36.07 -10.94
CA GLN A 241 13.01 -36.29 -11.52
C GLN A 241 12.08 -36.95 -10.48
N PRO A 242 10.82 -36.54 -10.34
CA PRO A 242 9.84 -37.36 -9.64
C PRO A 242 9.43 -38.53 -10.55
N GLN A 243 9.89 -39.73 -10.17
CA GLN A 243 9.40 -41.01 -10.68
C GLN A 243 7.89 -41.12 -10.43
N LEU A 244 7.13 -41.23 -11.52
CA LEU A 244 5.74 -41.70 -11.54
C LEU A 244 5.73 -43.21 -11.31
N SER A 245 5.29 -43.65 -10.13
CA SER A 245 4.85 -45.01 -9.81
C SER A 245 4.20 -44.92 -8.41
N SER A 246 3.04 -45.48 -8.09
CA SER A 246 2.12 -46.35 -8.81
C SER A 246 0.87 -46.48 -7.92
N GLN A 247 -0.29 -46.40 -8.55
CA GLN A 247 -1.55 -47.05 -8.21
C GLN A 247 -1.71 -47.63 -6.78
N HIS A 248 -2.54 -46.98 -5.95
CA HIS A 248 -3.34 -47.71 -4.97
C HIS A 248 -4.83 -47.62 -5.33
N ARG A 249 -5.23 -48.63 -6.11
CA ARG A 249 -6.48 -49.38 -6.11
C ARG A 249 -7.63 -48.77 -5.30
N ILE A 250 -8.57 -48.19 -6.04
CA ILE A 250 -9.97 -48.03 -5.68
C ILE A 250 -10.53 -49.42 -5.35
N THR A 251 -11.10 -49.59 -4.16
CA THR A 251 -11.95 -50.75 -3.84
C THR A 251 -13.30 -50.23 -3.38
N SER A 252 -14.31 -50.55 -4.18
CA SER A 252 -15.73 -50.26 -4.00
C SER A 252 -16.35 -51.22 -2.98
N GLN A 253 -17.05 -50.71 -1.97
CA GLN A 253 -18.16 -51.38 -1.26
C GLN A 253 -19.10 -50.25 -0.75
N SER A 254 -20.22 -49.94 -1.38
CA SER A 254 -21.53 -50.61 -1.35
C SER A 254 -22.13 -50.79 0.07
N MET A 255 -22.88 -49.75 0.48
CA MET A 255 -24.31 -49.84 0.79
C MET A 255 -24.78 -50.82 1.88
N VAL A 256 -25.09 -50.31 3.09
CA VAL A 256 -26.27 -50.72 3.90
C VAL A 256 -26.71 -49.56 4.82
N LYS A 257 -28.00 -49.24 4.78
CA LYS A 257 -28.80 -48.54 5.82
C LYS A 257 -29.90 -49.52 6.25
N PRO A 258 -30.28 -49.60 7.53
CA PRO A 258 -31.67 -49.25 7.91
C PRO A 258 -31.78 -48.59 9.31
N GLU A 259 -32.64 -47.57 9.47
CA GLU A 259 -33.91 -47.55 10.27
C GLU A 259 -33.70 -47.65 11.80
N SER A 260 -33.94 -46.58 12.58
CA SER A 260 -35.20 -46.00 13.09
C SER A 260 -35.62 -46.54 14.46
N SER A 261 -35.74 -45.63 15.44
CA SER A 261 -36.52 -45.65 16.70
C SER A 261 -35.67 -44.93 17.75
N GLY A 262 -36.09 -43.93 18.53
CA GLY A 262 -37.40 -43.41 18.90
C GLY A 262 -37.29 -42.91 20.35
N ALA A 263 -37.93 -41.76 20.66
CA ALA A 263 -38.16 -41.16 21.99
C ALA A 263 -36.94 -40.61 22.77
N GLY A 264 -36.99 -39.50 23.52
CA GLY A 264 -38.07 -38.60 23.95
C GLY A 264 -37.50 -37.20 24.25
N ALA A 265 -38.22 -36.12 23.97
CA ALA A 265 -39.18 -35.46 24.87
C ALA A 265 -38.51 -34.76 26.07
N GLY A 266 -38.57 -33.42 26.09
CA GLY A 266 -38.27 -32.63 27.30
C GLY A 266 -37.78 -31.19 27.07
N LYS A 267 -38.64 -30.30 26.57
CA LYS A 267 -38.52 -28.84 26.81
C LYS A 267 -39.73 -28.41 27.65
N PRO A 268 -39.56 -27.56 28.68
CA PRO A 268 -40.64 -26.72 29.15
C PRO A 268 -40.46 -25.26 28.73
N ALA A 269 -41.60 -24.65 28.41
CA ALA A 269 -41.86 -23.24 28.15
C ALA A 269 -41.52 -22.35 29.37
N VAL A 270 -40.96 -21.16 29.18
CA VAL A 270 -41.67 -19.86 29.12
C VAL A 270 -42.83 -19.74 30.12
N VAL A 271 -42.59 -18.99 31.19
CA VAL A 271 -43.62 -18.30 31.98
C VAL A 271 -43.23 -16.83 32.06
N ALA A 272 -44.13 -15.97 31.57
CA ALA A 272 -44.18 -14.55 31.85
C ALA A 272 -44.93 -14.32 33.17
N GLY A 273 -44.55 -13.31 33.94
CA GLY A 273 -45.31 -12.90 35.13
C GLY A 273 -44.71 -11.64 35.77
N HIS A 274 -45.46 -10.55 35.72
CA HIS A 274 -45.21 -9.26 36.36
C HIS A 274 -45.09 -9.36 37.88
N ALA A 275 -44.17 -8.61 38.46
CA ALA A 275 -44.37 -7.62 39.53
C ALA A 275 -43.03 -6.91 39.81
#